data_AF-W0F7C4-F1
#
_entry.id   AF-W0F7C4-F1
#
_cell.length_a   1.000
_cell.length_b   1.000
_cell.length_c   1.000
_cell.angle_alpha   90.00
_cell.angle_beta   90.00
_cell.angle_gamma   90.00
#
_symmetry.space_group_name_H-M   'P 1'
#
loop_
_entity.id
_entity.type
_entity.pdbx_description
1 polymer ?
#
loop_
_entity_poly.entity_id
_entity_poly.type
_entity_poly.pdbx_seq_one_letter_code
_entity_poly.pdbx_strand_id
1 'polypeptide(L)' 'MFKEERHAHILKDLKHKHRVLVAELATEMQVSPDTIRRDLQELAEKELVVKVHGGALPADFNEVLERCIKSNGKKL' A
#
# COMPACT_ATOMS: atom_id res chain seq x y z
N MET A 1 -6.69 -5.59 -18.11
CA MET A 1 -5.41 -5.08 -17.59
C MET A 1 -4.58 -6.23 -17.08
N PHE A 2 -3.32 -6.33 -17.51
CA PHE A 2 -2.42 -7.40 -17.06
C PHE A 2 -2.00 -7.20 -15.61
N LYS A 3 -1.51 -8.27 -14.98
CA LYS A 3 -1.18 -8.26 -13.55
C LYS A 3 -0.05 -7.30 -13.23
N GLU A 4 1.00 -7.33 -14.05
CA GLU A 4 2.20 -6.52 -13.94
C GLU A 4 1.85 -5.03 -14.06
N GLU A 5 0.94 -4.69 -14.99
CA GLU A 5 0.42 -3.34 -15.14
C GLU A 5 -0.31 -2.89 -13.87
N ARG A 6 -1.16 -3.74 -13.28
CA ARG A 6 -1.89 -3.40 -12.05
C ARG A 6 -0.94 -3.20 -10.88
N HIS A 7 0.06 -4.06 -10.74
CA HIS A 7 1.08 -3.94 -9.68
C HIS A 7 1.85 -2.63 -9.82
N ALA A 8 2.28 -2.29 -11.05
CA ALA A 8 2.95 -1.03 -11.32
C ALA A 8 2.06 0.19 -11.01
N HIS A 9 0.77 0.12 -11.34
CA HIS A 9 -0.20 1.16 -11.05
C HIS A 9 -0.37 1.36 -9.53
N ILE A 10 -0.58 0.28 -8.77
CA ILE A 10 -0.72 0.33 -7.31
C ILE A 10 0.51 0.96 -6.65
N LEU A 11 1.71 0.55 -7.05
CA LEU A 11 2.96 1.08 -6.48
C LEU A 11 3.15 2.56 -6.83
N LYS A 12 2.78 2.97 -8.05
CA LYS A 12 2.78 4.38 -8.45
C LYS A 12 1.82 5.20 -7.59
N ASP A 13 0.61 4.71 -7.39
CA ASP A 13 -0.38 5.39 -6.56
C ASP A 13 0.06 5.51 -5.10
N LEU A 14 0.66 4.47 -4.54
CA LEU A 14 1.25 4.52 -3.20
C LEU A 14 2.35 5.58 -3.08
N LYS A 15 3.17 5.77 -4.13
CA LYS A 15 4.21 6.81 -4.14
C LYS A 15 3.63 8.23 -4.11
N HIS A 16 2.44 8.44 -4.66
CA HIS A 16 1.82 9.78 -4.76
C HIS A 16 0.81 10.06 -3.65
N LYS A 17 -0.04 9.08 -3.33
CA LYS A 17 -1.16 9.20 -2.38
C LYS A 17 -0.79 8.73 -0.96
N HIS A 18 0.35 8.03 -0.79
CA HIS A 18 0.78 7.37 0.46
C HIS A 18 -0.20 6.34 1.05
N ARG A 19 -1.28 6.05 0.34
CA ARG A 19 -2.29 5.05 0.70
C ARG A 19 -3.09 4.70 -0.54
N VAL A 20 -3.54 3.46 -0.61
CA VAL A 20 -4.51 3.01 -1.60
C VAL A 20 -5.64 2.23 -0.94
N LEU A 21 -6.83 2.31 -1.51
CA LEU A 21 -8.00 1.56 -1.08
C LEU A 21 -8.40 0.51 -2.12
N VAL A 22 -8.80 -0.67 -1.65
CA VAL A 22 -9.25 -1.76 -2.53
C VAL A 22 -10.40 -1.32 -3.43
N ALA A 23 -11.37 -0.60 -2.87
CA ALA A 23 -12.56 -0.18 -3.61
C ALA A 23 -12.25 0.85 -4.72
N GLU A 24 -11.33 1.78 -4.45
CA GLU A 24 -10.88 2.80 -5.41
C GLU A 24 -10.13 2.13 -6.56
N LEU A 25 -9.11 1.32 -6.24
CA LEU A 25 -8.31 0.59 -7.23
C LEU A 25 -9.16 -0.34 -8.11
N ALA A 26 -10.15 -1.01 -7.51
CA ALA A 26 -11.07 -1.88 -8.25
C ALA A 26 -11.90 -1.08 -9.26
N THR A 27 -12.35 0.11 -8.87
CA THR A 27 -13.14 1.02 -9.72
C THR A 27 -12.26 1.61 -10.83
N GLU A 28 -11.08 2.14 -10.49
CA GLU A 28 -10.16 2.79 -11.41
C GLU A 28 -9.63 1.82 -12.49
N MET A 29 -9.26 0.60 -12.10
CA MET A 29 -8.71 -0.41 -13.02
C MET A 29 -9.78 -1.34 -13.62
N GLN A 30 -11.06 -1.14 -13.27
CA GLN A 30 -12.20 -1.95 -13.71
C GLN A 30 -12.01 -3.46 -13.46
N VAL A 31 -11.58 -3.81 -12.26
CA VAL A 31 -11.39 -5.21 -11.83
C VAL A 31 -12.16 -5.49 -10.53
N SER A 32 -12.33 -6.76 -10.20
CA SER A 32 -13.00 -7.12 -8.94
C SER A 32 -12.16 -6.72 -7.71
N PRO A 33 -12.81 -6.38 -6.58
CA PRO A 33 -12.11 -6.17 -5.31
C PRO A 33 -11.25 -7.38 -4.88
N ASP A 34 -11.68 -8.60 -5.22
CA ASP A 34 -10.92 -9.83 -4.96
C ASP A 34 -9.59 -9.85 -5.73
N THR A 35 -9.59 -9.42 -7.00
CA THR A 35 -8.37 -9.26 -7.81
C THR A 35 -7.39 -8.31 -7.13
N ILE A 36 -7.87 -7.14 -6.67
CA ILE A 36 -7.03 -6.17 -5.97
C ILE A 36 -6.50 -6.73 -4.65
N ARG A 37 -7.33 -7.45 -3.87
CA ARG A 37 -6.89 -8.06 -2.61
C ARG A 37 -5.77 -9.08 -2.83
N ARG A 38 -5.82 -9.85 -3.92
CA ARG A 38 -4.74 -10.78 -4.32
C ARG A 38 -3.49 -10.03 -4.78
N ASP A 39 -3.64 -9.00 -5.60
CA ASP A 39 -2.50 -8.17 -6.03
C ASP A 39 -1.79 -7.52 -4.83
N LEU A 40 -2.55 -6.94 -3.90
CA LEU A 40 -2.00 -6.36 -2.66
C LEU A 40 -1.37 -7.42 -1.75
N GLN A 41 -1.92 -8.64 -1.72
CA GLN A 41 -1.33 -9.76 -0.97
C GLN A 41 0.04 -10.12 -1.52
N GLU A 42 0.16 -10.28 -2.83
CA GLU A 42 1.44 -10.63 -3.47
C GLU A 42 2.48 -9.51 -3.36
N LEU A 43 2.05 -8.24 -3.47
CA LEU A 43 2.95 -7.11 -3.26
C LEU A 43 3.44 -7.04 -1.80
N ALA A 44 2.60 -7.41 -0.83
CA ALA A 44 2.99 -7.46 0.57
C ALA A 44 3.94 -8.63 0.87
N GLU A 45 3.72 -9.79 0.25
CA GLU A 45 4.65 -10.93 0.31
C GLU A 45 6.04 -10.61 -0.26
N LYS A 46 6.11 -9.66 -1.19
CA LYS A 46 7.37 -9.10 -1.73
C LYS A 46 7.91 -7.93 -0.91
N GLU A 47 7.31 -7.61 0.23
CA GLU A 47 7.68 -6.48 1.10
C GLU A 47 7.63 -5.12 0.39
N LEU A 48 6.88 -4.98 -0.70
CA LEU A 48 6.75 -3.73 -1.47
C LEU A 48 5.66 -2.81 -0.90
N VAL A 49 4.73 -3.36 -0.12
CA VAL A 49 3.64 -2.63 0.52
C VAL A 49 3.32 -3.23 1.89
N VAL A 50 2.72 -2.44 2.78
CA VAL A 50 2.14 -2.91 4.03
C VAL A 50 0.62 -2.99 3.90
N LYS A 51 0.04 -4.17 4.08
CA LYS A 51 -1.43 -4.33 4.06
C LYS A 51 -2.07 -3.77 5.33
N VAL A 52 -3.21 -3.12 5.14
CA VAL A 52 -4.08 -2.63 6.22
C VAL A 52 -5.53 -3.03 5.94
N HIS A 53 -6.43 -2.79 6.89
CA HIS A 53 -7.84 -3.10 6.69
C HIS A 53 -8.40 -2.28 5.50
N GLY A 54 -8.74 -2.98 4.41
CA GLY A 54 -9.34 -2.39 3.21
C GLY A 54 -8.37 -1.75 2.21
N GLY A 55 -7.05 -1.88 2.38
CA GLY A 55 -6.08 -1.22 1.50
C GLY A 55 -4.63 -1.58 1.77
N ALA A 56 -3.73 -0.70 1.35
CA ALA A 56 -2.30 -0.83 1.59
C ALA A 56 -1.62 0.54 1.78
N LEU A 57 -0.44 0.50 2.39
CA LEU A 57 0.47 1.61 2.64
C LEU A 57 1.84 1.30 2.02
N PRO A 58 2.71 2.31 1.82
CA PRO A 58 4.08 2.10 1.37
C PRO A 58 4.88 1.19 2.33
N ALA A 59 5.86 0.43 1.81
CA ALA A 59 6.71 -0.44 2.63
C ALA A 59 7.49 0.31 3.72
N ASP A 60 7.93 1.53 3.42
CA ASP A 60 8.67 2.41 4.32
C ASP A 60 7.80 3.05 5.41
N PHE A 61 6.48 2.81 5.40
CA PHE A 61 5.56 3.37 6.38
C PHE A 61 5.93 3.00 7.83
N ASN A 62 6.42 1.78 8.05
CA ASN A 62 6.86 1.35 9.39
C ASN A 62 8.08 2.15 9.89
N GLU A 63 9.02 2.50 9.00
CA GLU A 63 10.16 3.35 9.38
C GLU A 63 9.71 4.73 9.84
N VAL A 64 8.71 5.29 9.16
CA VAL A 64 8.14 6.60 9.53
C VAL A 64 7.46 6.54 10.89
N LEU A 65 6.65 5.52 11.16
CA LEU A 65 6.01 5.33 12.45
C LEU A 65 7.03 5.15 13.58
N GLU A 66 8.05 4.33 13.37
CA GLU A 66 9.13 4.14 14.34
C GLU A 66 9.89 5.43 14.62
N ARG A 67 10.19 6.24 13.60
CA ARG A 67 10.85 7.54 13.74
C ARG A 67 10.00 8.53 14.55
N CYS A 68 8.69 8.55 14.32
CA CYS A 68 7.76 9.41 15.06
C CYS A 68 7.66 9.01 16.54
N ILE A 69 7.61 7.71 16.84
CA ILE A 69 7.58 7.22 18.23
C ILE A 69 8.90 7.54 18.95
N LYS A 70 10.05 7.33 18.30
CA LYS A 70 11.38 7.62 18.89
C LYS A 70 11.61 9.12 19.10
N SER A 71 11.02 10.00 18.28
CA SER A 71 11.19 11.46 18.40
C SER A 71 10.45 12.07 19.59
N ASN A 72 9.39 11.44 20.11
CA ASN A 72 8.66 11.90 21.30
C ASN A 72 9.34 11.56 22.63
N GLY A 73 10.49 10.87 22.61
CA GLY A 73 11.24 10.47 23.80
C GLY A 73 12.36 11.43 24.21
N LYS A 74 12.44 12.65 23.67
CA LYS A 74 13.47 13.63 24.09
C LYS A 74 13.03 14.30 25.40
N LYS A 75 13.25 13.58 26.50
CA LYS A 75 13.27 14.08 27.88
C LYS A 75 14.29 15.23 27.93
N LEU A 76 13.81 16.45 28.11
CA LEU A 76 14.57 17.55 28.71
C LEU A 76 14.19 17.62 30.19
#